data_AF-A0A3N1GNQ8-F1
#
_entry.id   AF-A0A3N1GNQ8-F1
#
_cell.length_a   1.000
_cell.length_b   1.000
_cell.length_c   1.000
_cell.angle_alpha   90.00
_cell.angle_beta   90.00
_cell.angle_gamma   90.00
#
_symmetry.space_group_name_H-M   'P 1'
#
loop_
_entity.id
_entity.type
_entity.pdbx_description
1 polymer ?
#
loop_
_entity_poly.entity_id
_entity_poly.type
_entity_poly.pdbx_seq_one_letter_code
_entity_poly.pdbx_strand_id
1 'polypeptide(L)'
;MLLSRKWSAFLIAVGVWTWLIWPRFGVAIAKDDRSFAAGAPTSFLWVHALLITASLAVGTTVGVLGVRGWRAAGARTSISEDSSALRADTPEN
;
A
#
# COMPACT_ATOMS: atom_id res chain seq x y z
N MET A 1 19.43 4.26 -4.00
CA MET A 1 19.08 4.39 -2.56
C MET A 1 17.93 3.44 -2.27
N LEU A 2 18.18 2.27 -1.68
CA LEU A 2 17.10 1.31 -1.40
C LEU A 2 16.23 1.85 -0.26
N LEU A 3 14.92 1.84 -0.47
CA LEU A 3 13.91 2.40 0.41
C LEU A 3 14.13 1.96 1.87
N SER A 4 14.32 2.92 2.78
CA SER A 4 14.49 2.65 4.21
C SER A 4 13.28 1.86 4.77
N ARG A 5 13.52 1.05 5.81
CA ARG A 5 12.48 0.27 6.48
C ARG A 5 11.33 1.16 6.98
N LYS A 6 11.64 2.37 7.46
CA LYS A 6 10.64 3.39 7.86
C LYS A 6 9.79 3.85 6.68
N TRP A 7 10.41 4.11 5.53
CA TRP A 7 9.71 4.50 4.31
C TRP A 7 8.84 3.37 3.76
N SER A 8 9.29 2.12 3.83
CA SER A 8 8.49 0.96 3.42
C SER A 8 7.23 0.82 4.28
N ALA A 9 7.34 0.96 5.61
CA ALA A 9 6.17 0.98 6.49
C ALA A 9 5.23 2.15 6.20
N PHE A 10 5.77 3.33 5.89
CA PHE A 10 4.97 4.48 5.47
C PHE A 10 4.17 4.18 4.20
N LEU A 11 4.78 3.59 3.16
CA LEU A 11 4.06 3.22 1.94
C LEU A 11 2.94 2.21 2.21
N ILE A 12 3.18 1.22 3.08
CA ILE A 12 2.15 0.26 3.48
C ILE A 12 0.99 1.00 4.18
N ALA A 13 1.29 1.87 5.14
CA ALA A 13 0.29 2.64 5.87
C ALA A 13 -0.54 3.53 4.94
N VAL A 14 0.09 4.19 3.97
CA VAL A 14 -0.59 4.99 2.94
C VAL A 14 -1.53 4.12 2.08
N GLY A 15 -1.07 2.93 1.67
CA GLY A 15 -1.91 1.99 0.91
C GLY A 15 -3.12 1.54 1.70
N VAL A 16 -2.93 1.16 2.97
CA VAL A 16 -4.03 0.75 3.88
C VAL A 16 -5.00 1.90 4.13
N TRP A 17 -4.49 3.10 4.42
CA TRP A 17 -5.32 4.28 4.63
C TRP A 17 -6.20 4.60 3.41
N THR A 18 -5.61 4.53 2.22
CA THR A 18 -6.33 4.68 0.95
C THR A 18 -7.47 3.65 0.86
N TRP A 19 -7.19 2.39 1.16
CA TRP A 19 -8.19 1.33 1.18
C TRP A 19 -9.30 1.50 2.23
N LEU A 20 -9.04 2.19 3.34
CA LEU A 20 -10.05 2.44 4.36
C LEU A 20 -10.99 3.60 3.99
N ILE A 21 -10.46 4.65 3.38
CA ILE A 21 -11.21 5.88 3.07
C ILE A 21 -12.08 5.71 1.81
N TRP A 22 -11.48 5.23 0.72
CA TRP A 22 -12.11 5.30 -0.60
C TRP A 22 -13.34 4.41 -0.78
N PRO A 23 -13.40 3.16 -0.31
CA PRO A 23 -14.62 2.34 -0.41
C PRO A 23 -15.77 2.96 0.39
N ARG A 24 -15.47 3.51 1.57
CA ARG A 24 -16.48 4.18 2.40
C ARG A 24 -17.02 5.44 1.73
N PHE A 25 -16.14 6.20 1.06
CA PHE A 25 -16.54 7.34 0.23
C PHE A 25 -17.39 6.90 -0.97
N GLY A 26 -17.05 5.78 -1.62
CA GLY A 26 -17.86 5.22 -2.70
C GLY A 26 -19.29 4.86 -2.29
N VAL A 27 -19.46 4.30 -1.09
CA VAL A 27 -20.80 4.06 -0.52
C VAL A 27 -21.55 5.37 -0.26
N ALA A 28 -20.85 6.41 0.21
CA ALA A 28 -21.47 7.73 0.41
C ALA A 28 -21.92 8.36 -0.90
N ILE A 29 -21.08 8.30 -1.95
CA ILE A 29 -21.44 8.76 -3.29
C ILE A 29 -22.64 7.98 -3.82
N ALA A 30 -22.65 6.65 -3.74
CA ALA A 30 -23.77 5.84 -4.22
C ALA A 30 -25.11 6.16 -3.52
N LYS A 31 -25.07 6.74 -2.31
CA LYS A 31 -26.26 7.18 -1.56
C LYS A 31 -26.64 8.64 -1.79
N ASP A 32 -25.83 9.40 -2.53
CA ASP A 32 -26.11 10.80 -2.86
C ASP A 32 -27.21 10.87 -3.93
N ASP A 33 -28.17 11.79 -3.77
CA ASP A 33 -29.29 11.97 -4.69
C ASP A 33 -28.86 12.26 -6.14
N ARG A 34 -27.66 12.81 -6.33
CA ARG A 34 -27.10 13.11 -7.67
C ARG A 34 -26.60 11.87 -8.40
N SER A 35 -26.44 10.74 -7.72
CA SER A 35 -25.87 9.52 -8.31
C SER A 35 -26.83 8.80 -9.25
N PHE A 36 -28.13 8.97 -9.05
CA PHE A 36 -29.15 8.35 -9.88
C PHE A 36 -30.19 9.38 -10.33
N ALA A 37 -30.46 9.41 -11.62
CA ALA A 37 -31.52 10.22 -12.21
C ALA A 37 -32.48 9.31 -12.96
N ALA A 38 -33.78 9.35 -12.60
CA ALA A 38 -34.81 8.47 -13.18
C ALA A 38 -34.43 6.97 -13.16
N GLY A 39 -33.72 6.53 -12.10
CA GLY A 39 -33.27 5.14 -11.96
C GLY A 39 -32.01 4.78 -12.74
N ALA A 40 -31.43 5.70 -13.52
CA ALA A 40 -30.19 5.48 -14.26
C ALA A 40 -28.97 6.12 -13.56
N PRO A 41 -27.79 5.49 -13.59
CA PRO A 41 -26.56 6.05 -13.03
C PRO A 41 -26.12 7.29 -13.82
N THR A 42 -25.80 8.36 -13.11
CA THR A 42 -25.40 9.64 -13.71
C THR A 42 -23.90 9.71 -14.00
N SER A 43 -23.48 10.72 -14.76
CA SER A 43 -22.06 11.03 -14.96
C SER A 43 -21.34 11.33 -13.64
N PHE A 44 -22.03 11.92 -12.66
CA PHE A 44 -21.49 12.15 -11.32
C PHE A 44 -21.06 10.84 -10.67
N LEU A 45 -21.92 9.81 -10.69
CA LEU A 45 -21.58 8.50 -10.15
C LEU A 45 -20.42 7.86 -10.92
N TRP A 46 -20.45 7.90 -12.25
CA TRP A 46 -19.41 7.28 -13.08
C TRP A 46 -18.03 7.90 -12.91
N VAL A 47 -17.95 9.23 -12.88
CA VAL A 47 -16.67 9.94 -12.66
C VAL A 47 -16.10 9.57 -11.31
N HIS A 48 -16.93 9.56 -10.25
CA HIS A 48 -16.46 9.20 -8.92
C HIS A 48 -16.07 7.72 -8.83
N ALA A 49 -16.84 6.81 -9.41
CA ALA A 49 -16.51 5.39 -9.45
C ALA A 49 -15.16 5.15 -10.14
N LEU A 50 -14.90 5.84 -11.26
CA LEU A 50 -13.62 5.77 -11.95
C LEU A 50 -12.48 6.32 -11.08
N LEU A 51 -12.66 7.49 -10.46
CA LEU A 51 -11.65 8.11 -9.58
C LEU A 51 -11.34 7.26 -8.35
N ILE A 52 -12.36 6.65 -7.74
CA ILE A 52 -12.22 5.71 -6.63
C ILE A 52 -11.41 4.49 -7.07
N THR A 53 -11.77 3.90 -8.20
CA THR A 53 -11.11 2.71 -8.74
C THR A 53 -9.63 2.98 -9.06
N ALA A 54 -9.35 4.10 -9.73
CA ALA A 54 -7.99 4.53 -10.02
C ALA A 54 -7.19 4.77 -8.74
N SER A 55 -7.78 5.45 -7.75
CA SER A 55 -7.15 5.71 -6.45
C SER A 55 -6.84 4.42 -5.69
N LEU A 56 -7.75 3.44 -5.70
CA LEU A 56 -7.52 2.13 -5.09
C LEU A 56 -6.41 1.35 -5.80
N ALA A 57 -6.34 1.41 -7.14
CA ALA A 57 -5.26 0.79 -7.90
C ALA A 57 -3.89 1.40 -7.56
N VAL A 58 -3.81 2.73 -7.45
CA VAL A 58 -2.60 3.44 -7.02
C VAL A 58 -2.24 3.07 -5.58
N GLY A 59 -3.18 3.12 -4.64
CA GLY A 59 -2.96 2.74 -3.25
C GLY A 59 -2.50 1.30 -3.09
N THR A 60 -3.05 0.38 -3.87
CA THR A 60 -2.63 -1.02 -3.91
C THR A 60 -1.21 -1.16 -4.42
N THR A 61 -0.87 -0.48 -5.52
CA THR A 61 0.50 -0.49 -6.08
C THR A 61 1.50 0.03 -5.06
N VAL A 62 1.20 1.15 -4.41
CA VAL A 62 2.02 1.74 -3.35
C VAL A 62 2.18 0.78 -2.17
N GLY A 63 1.09 0.18 -1.69
CA GLY A 63 1.12 -0.80 -0.61
C GLY A 63 1.98 -2.03 -0.94
N VAL A 64 1.82 -2.58 -2.15
CA VAL A 64 2.61 -3.71 -2.65
C VAL A 64 4.09 -3.35 -2.73
N LEU A 65 4.45 -2.18 -3.23
CA LEU A 65 5.83 -1.70 -3.26
C LEU A 65 6.40 -1.54 -1.85
N GLY A 66 5.62 -1.03 -0.90
CA GLY A 66 5.97 -0.97 0.52
C GLY A 66 6.25 -2.35 1.12
N VAL A 67 5.38 -3.34 0.88
CA VAL A 67 5.58 -4.74 1.33
C VAL A 67 6.84 -5.33 0.73
N ARG A 68 7.09 -5.13 -0.57
CA ARG A 68 8.30 -5.63 -1.24
C ARG A 68 9.56 -4.99 -0.66
N GLY A 69 9.55 -3.67 -0.43
CA GLY A 69 10.64 -2.95 0.21
C GLY A 69 10.93 -3.45 1.63
N TRP A 70 9.88 -3.69 2.41
CA TRP A 70 9.99 -4.21 3.77
C TRP A 70 10.60 -5.61 3.82
N ARG A 71 10.16 -6.52 2.94
CA ARG A 71 10.70 -7.89 2.84
C ARG A 71 12.17 -7.88 2.41
N ALA A 72 12.54 -7.06 1.42
CA ALA A 72 13.93 -6.93 0.97
C ALA A 72 14.85 -6.33 2.04
N ALA A 73 14.33 -5.45 2.91
CA ALA A 73 15.08 -4.91 4.03
C ALA A 73 15.33 -5.97 5.13
N GLY A 74 14.33 -6.81 5.42
CA GLY A 74 14.47 -7.89 6.41
C GLY A 74 15.52 -8.94 6.03
N ALA A 75 15.59 -9.32 4.75
CA ALA A 75 16.57 -10.31 4.26
C ALA A 75 18.03 -9.84 4.38
N ARG A 76 18.31 -8.52 4.35
CA ARG A 76 19.67 -7.98 4.55
C ARG A 76 20.12 -8.07 6.00
N THR A 77 19.21 -7.85 6.96
CA THR A 77 19.53 -7.92 8.39
C THR A 77 19.90 -9.33 8.82
N SER A 78 19.16 -10.35 8.36
CA SER A 78 19.46 -11.75 8.70
C SER A 78 20.83 -12.20 8.17
N ILE A 79 21.20 -11.79 6.95
CA ILE A 79 22.50 -12.13 6.36
C ILE A 79 23.66 -11.50 7.15
N SER A 80 23.49 -10.27 7.65
CA SER A 80 24.51 -9.64 8.50
C SER A 80 24.68 -10.32 9.86
N GLU A 81 23.58 -10.75 10.48
CA GLU A 81 23.62 -11.47 11.77
C GLU A 81 24.33 -12.83 11.61
N ASP A 82 23.96 -13.61 10.59
CA ASP A 82 24.58 -14.91 10.29
C ASP A 82 26.08 -14.78 9.97
N SER A 83 26.46 -13.79 9.14
CA SER A 83 27.88 -13.51 8.84
C SER A 83 28.69 -13.11 10.07
N SER A 84 28.08 -12.37 11.00
CA SER A 84 28.73 -11.97 12.26
C SER A 84 28.87 -13.14 13.22
N ALA A 85 27.86 -14.02 13.30
CA ALA A 85 27.92 -15.25 14.09
C ALA A 85 29.00 -16.21 13.55
N LEU A 86 29.07 -16.39 12.24
CA LEU A 86 30.09 -17.23 11.59
C LEU A 86 31.51 -16.69 11.80
N ARG A 87 31.70 -15.36 11.77
CA ARG A 87 33.00 -14.73 12.02
C ARG A 87 33.44 -14.79 13.48
N ALA A 88 32.49 -14.82 14.42
CA ALA A 88 32.79 -15.01 15.85
C ALA A 88 33.20 -16.45 16.19
N ASP A 89 32.78 -17.42 15.38
CA ASP A 89 33.08 -18.85 15.57
C ASP A 89 34.35 -19.30 14.82
N THR A 90 35.06 -18.39 14.15
CA THR A 90 36.35 -18.70 13.51
C THR A 90 37.47 -18.52 14.53
N PRO A 91 38.09 -19.58 15.09
CA PRO A 91 39.22 -19.43 15.99
C PRO A 91 40.42 -18.83 15.23
N GLU A 92 40.94 -17.70 15.71
CA GLU A 92 42.22 -17.15 15.22
C GLU A 92 43.34 -18.15 15.54
N ASN A 93 44.03 -18.61 14.50
CA ASN A 93 45.14 -19.55 14.55
C ASN A 93 46.47 -18.87 14.20
#